data_AF-A0A8H7THY2-F1
#
_entry.id   AF-A0A8H7THY2-F1
#
_cell.length_a   1.000
_cell.length_b   1.000
_cell.length_c   1.000
_cell.angle_alpha   90.00
_cell.angle_beta   90.00
_cell.angle_gamma   90.00
#
_symmetry.space_group_name_H-M   'P 1'
#
loop_
_entity.id
_entity.type
_entity.pdbx_description
1 polymer ?
#
loop_
_entity_poly.entity_id
_entity_poly.type
_entity_poly.pdbx_seq_one_letter_code
_entity_poly.pdbx_strand_id
1 'polypeptide(L)'
;MWLHRHPTLLGLEHRRGCQGHAQLSLFDPATGFGGDGKRTGSTEPGFERCVVDGPFANTNLTLAMGWPNMNDAGNRLHCFTREFNGGLGKDENGDSIIGDMQVGAYSSSVMKTIYGFDTFRDMSNLLEGLPHAQIHSVIFGDMGPATSPNEPLFFLHHANVDRAWAKWQGRNATRLADYTGFNDADRTIPASINDAMPVMQLGDVEPIVKDYMDIQAMCYSYSS
;
A
#
# COMPACT_ATOMS: atom_id res chain seq x y z
N MET A 1 -4.35 -7.15 -3.93
CA MET A 1 -4.10 -8.35 -4.77
C MET A 1 -2.93 -9.22 -4.30
N TRP A 2 -1.83 -8.66 -3.75
CA TRP A 2 -0.65 -9.43 -3.27
C TRP A 2 -0.75 -10.09 -1.88
N LEU A 3 -1.92 -10.04 -1.22
CA LEU A 3 -2.07 -10.33 0.21
C LEU A 3 -2.45 -11.78 0.56
N HIS A 4 -2.83 -12.61 -0.40
CA HIS A 4 -3.56 -13.87 -0.10
C HIS A 4 -2.68 -15.10 0.13
N ARG A 5 -1.35 -14.98 0.22
CA ARG A 5 -0.45 -16.13 0.47
C ARG A 5 0.18 -16.19 1.87
N HIS A 6 -0.21 -15.30 2.80
CA HIS A 6 0.15 -15.40 4.22
C HIS A 6 -1.08 -15.14 5.13
N PRO A 7 -2.02 -16.08 5.26
CA PRO A 7 -3.25 -15.89 6.06
C PRO A 7 -3.02 -15.83 7.60
N THR A 8 -1.80 -16.01 8.09
CA THR A 8 -1.49 -16.13 9.54
C THR A 8 -0.93 -14.89 10.23
N LEU A 9 -1.04 -13.68 9.64
CA LEU A 9 -0.48 -12.45 10.25
C LEU A 9 -1.47 -11.32 10.54
N LEU A 10 -2.77 -11.50 10.35
CA LEU A 10 -3.75 -10.42 10.54
C LEU A 10 -4.99 -10.81 11.36
N GLY A 11 -4.86 -11.84 12.20
CA GLY A 11 -5.92 -12.26 13.13
C GLY A 11 -6.24 -11.19 14.17
N LEU A 12 -7.19 -10.30 13.86
CA LEU A 12 -7.84 -9.43 14.84
C LEU A 12 -9.31 -9.85 14.99
N GLU A 13 -9.52 -10.95 15.72
CA GLU A 13 -10.82 -11.22 16.33
C GLU A 13 -10.92 -10.49 17.67
N HIS A 14 -11.91 -9.61 17.78
CA HIS A 14 -12.26 -8.93 19.01
C HIS A 14 -13.18 -9.84 19.87
N ARG A 15 -12.69 -10.32 21.02
CA ARG A 15 -13.57 -10.79 22.11
C ARG A 15 -13.48 -9.84 23.30
N ARG A 16 -14.68 -9.48 23.78
CA ARG A 16 -15.01 -8.46 24.78
C ARG A 16 -14.28 -8.68 26.11
N GLY A 17 -13.82 -7.58 26.72
CA GLY A 17 -13.72 -7.47 28.17
C GLY A 17 -12.36 -7.07 28.77
N CYS A 18 -11.74 -5.97 28.34
CA CYS A 18 -10.68 -5.31 29.13
C CYS A 18 -10.83 -3.78 29.10
N GLN A 19 -10.86 -3.19 30.30
CA GLN A 19 -10.82 -1.75 30.53
C GLN A 19 -9.45 -1.19 30.11
N GLY A 20 -9.46 -0.05 29.43
CA GLY A 20 -8.27 0.82 29.27
C GLY A 20 -7.21 0.34 28.27
N HIS A 21 -7.57 0.17 27.00
CA HIS A 21 -6.55 0.06 25.95
C HIS A 21 -6.07 1.46 25.57
N ALA A 22 -4.83 1.80 25.93
CA ALA A 22 -4.09 2.85 25.26
C ALA A 22 -4.23 2.64 23.75
N GLN A 23 -4.57 3.69 23.03
CA GLN A 23 -4.72 3.69 21.58
C GLN A 23 -3.33 3.44 20.97
N LEU A 24 -2.94 2.18 20.82
CA LEU A 24 -1.62 1.81 20.29
C LEU A 24 -1.54 2.32 18.86
N SER A 25 -0.63 3.26 18.64
CA SER A 25 -0.40 3.85 17.32
C SER A 25 0.19 2.81 16.38
N LEU A 26 -0.24 2.82 15.11
CA LEU A 26 0.35 1.99 14.05
C LEU A 26 1.88 2.17 13.97
N PHE A 27 2.37 3.37 14.30
CA PHE A 27 3.78 3.75 14.26
C PHE A 27 4.46 3.68 15.63
N ASP A 28 3.81 3.08 16.63
CA ASP A 28 4.43 2.89 17.93
C ASP A 28 5.67 1.97 17.79
N PRO A 29 6.81 2.33 18.40
CA PRO A 29 8.06 1.56 18.25
C PRO A 29 8.08 0.25 19.06
N ALA A 30 7.17 0.04 20.02
CA ALA A 30 7.11 -1.18 20.81
C ALA A 30 6.04 -2.14 20.31
N THR A 31 4.87 -1.61 19.93
CA THR A 31 3.70 -2.43 19.56
C THR A 31 3.27 -2.30 18.11
N GLY A 32 3.84 -1.33 17.38
CA GLY A 32 3.51 -1.03 15.98
C GLY A 32 4.65 -1.38 15.02
N PHE A 33 4.72 -0.65 13.91
CA PHE A 33 5.65 -0.87 12.81
C PHE A 33 6.90 0.04 12.86
N GLY A 34 7.12 0.73 13.98
CA GLY A 34 8.18 1.75 14.10
C GLY A 34 7.79 3.10 13.48
N GLY A 35 8.56 4.13 13.82
CA GLY A 35 8.30 5.51 13.43
C GLY A 35 8.89 5.89 12.07
N ASP A 36 9.11 7.19 11.92
CA ASP A 36 9.73 7.82 10.74
C ASP A 36 11.25 7.54 10.68
N GLY A 37 11.81 7.65 9.47
CA GLY A 37 13.25 7.57 9.26
C GLY A 37 13.98 8.77 9.85
N LYS A 38 15.16 8.54 10.44
CA LYS A 38 16.01 9.59 11.01
C LYS A 38 17.29 9.70 10.20
N ARG A 39 17.78 10.93 10.04
CA ARG A 39 19.10 11.17 9.43
C ARG A 39 20.18 10.54 10.30
N THR A 40 21.05 9.76 9.68
CA THR A 40 22.13 9.01 10.37
C THR A 40 23.44 9.78 10.38
N GLY A 41 23.61 10.75 9.48
CA GLY A 41 24.90 11.41 9.22
C GLY A 41 25.85 10.58 8.34
N SER A 42 25.42 9.40 7.88
CA SER A 42 26.15 8.62 6.89
C SER A 42 26.28 9.39 5.58
N THR A 43 27.38 9.15 4.86
CA THR A 43 27.58 9.58 3.46
C THR A 43 27.51 8.41 2.50
N GLU A 44 27.24 7.20 3.01
CA GLU A 44 27.06 6.00 2.20
C GLU A 44 25.66 6.00 1.57
N PRO A 45 25.55 5.99 0.22
CA PRO A 45 24.24 5.97 -0.44
C PRO A 45 23.34 4.84 0.04
N GLY A 46 22.12 5.19 0.43
CA GLY A 46 21.11 4.28 0.97
C GLY A 46 21.15 4.14 2.49
N PHE A 47 22.00 4.88 3.19
CA PHE A 47 22.11 4.85 4.65
C PHE A 47 21.94 6.22 5.29
N GLU A 48 21.68 7.27 4.53
CA GLU A 48 21.62 8.63 5.03
C GLU A 48 20.38 8.91 5.90
N ARG A 49 19.29 8.17 5.67
CA ARG A 49 18.04 8.25 6.44
C ARG A 49 17.50 6.84 6.67
N CYS A 50 17.41 6.40 7.93
CA CYS A 50 17.02 5.02 8.28
C CYS A 50 15.93 5.00 9.35
N VAL A 51 15.08 3.98 9.32
CA VAL A 51 14.20 3.65 10.45
C VAL A 51 15.07 3.05 11.57
N VAL A 52 15.08 3.69 12.75
CA VAL A 52 15.96 3.35 13.88
C VAL A 52 15.24 2.82 15.10
N ASP A 53 13.91 2.77 15.07
CA ASP A 53 13.07 2.23 16.13
C ASP A 53 11.96 1.34 15.55
N GLY A 54 11.32 0.52 16.39
CA GLY A 54 10.36 -0.47 15.92
C GLY A 54 10.94 -1.85 15.60
N PRO A 55 10.07 -2.84 15.33
CA PRO A 55 10.48 -4.21 14.98
C PRO A 55 11.33 -4.31 13.71
N PHE A 56 11.28 -3.28 12.84
CA PHE A 56 11.97 -3.24 11.56
C PHE A 56 13.21 -2.33 11.57
N ALA A 57 13.58 -1.78 12.74
CA ALA A 57 14.81 -1.01 12.89
C ALA A 57 16.05 -1.85 12.51
N ASN A 58 17.06 -1.20 11.94
CA ASN A 58 18.32 -1.84 11.51
C ASN A 58 18.14 -2.97 10.48
N THR A 59 17.00 -2.98 9.78
CA THR A 59 16.79 -3.88 8.64
C THR A 59 17.58 -3.35 7.44
N ASN A 60 18.40 -4.19 6.84
CA ASN A 60 19.06 -3.89 5.59
C ASN A 60 18.35 -4.62 4.45
N LEU A 61 18.16 -3.90 3.35
CA LEU A 61 17.49 -4.33 2.14
C LEU A 61 18.50 -4.31 0.98
N THR A 62 18.25 -5.12 -0.05
CA THR A 62 19.16 -5.24 -1.20
C THR A 62 18.49 -4.98 -2.55
N LEU A 63 17.16 -4.86 -2.57
CA LEU A 63 16.37 -4.64 -3.78
C LEU A 63 16.04 -3.16 -3.90
N ALA A 64 16.34 -2.54 -5.04
CA ALA A 64 16.34 -1.08 -5.24
C ALA A 64 17.44 -0.34 -4.44
N MET A 65 17.29 0.98 -4.39
CA MET A 65 18.18 1.94 -3.76
C MET A 65 17.47 2.56 -2.56
N GLY A 66 18.20 2.87 -1.49
CA GLY A 66 17.67 3.63 -0.35
C GLY A 66 17.66 5.14 -0.62
N TRP A 67 17.15 5.90 0.36
CA TRP A 67 17.18 7.36 0.33
C TRP A 67 18.62 7.87 0.17
N PRO A 68 18.90 8.92 -0.65
CA PRO A 68 17.93 9.74 -1.40
C PRO A 68 17.58 9.20 -2.79
N ASN A 69 18.25 8.15 -3.27
CA ASN A 69 18.23 7.73 -4.68
C ASN A 69 17.19 6.64 -4.96
N MET A 70 16.04 6.65 -4.29
CA MET A 70 15.07 5.54 -4.27
C MET A 70 14.47 5.19 -5.64
N ASN A 71 14.53 6.14 -6.58
CA ASN A 71 14.01 5.96 -7.95
C ASN A 71 15.09 5.51 -8.94
N ASP A 72 16.36 5.46 -8.52
CA ASP A 72 17.45 5.01 -9.38
C ASP A 72 17.38 3.49 -9.56
N ALA A 73 17.47 3.05 -10.83
CA ALA A 73 17.48 1.62 -11.13
C ALA A 73 18.78 0.98 -10.62
N GLY A 74 18.67 -0.09 -9.84
CA GLY A 74 19.80 -0.86 -9.35
C GLY A 74 19.48 -1.58 -8.05
N ASN A 75 20.27 -2.60 -7.71
CA ASN A 75 20.16 -3.33 -6.44
C ASN A 75 21.39 -3.03 -5.60
N ARG A 76 21.20 -2.34 -4.48
CA ARG A 76 22.28 -1.99 -3.55
C ARG A 76 21.84 -2.25 -2.13
N LEU A 77 22.79 -2.65 -1.28
CA LEU A 77 22.57 -2.68 0.16
C LEU A 77 22.22 -1.27 0.66
N HIS A 78 21.08 -1.15 1.34
CA HIS A 78 20.62 0.08 1.98
C HIS A 78 19.87 -0.27 3.28
N CYS A 79 19.67 0.71 4.16
CA CYS A 79 18.80 0.54 5.31
C CYS A 79 17.34 0.75 4.90
N PHE A 80 16.42 0.08 5.59
CA PHE A 80 15.00 0.37 5.51
C PHE A 80 14.71 1.85 5.88
N THR A 81 13.97 2.55 5.03
CA THR A 81 13.78 4.00 5.13
C THR A 81 12.32 4.44 4.99
N ARG A 82 11.99 5.54 5.69
CA ARG A 82 10.71 6.24 5.67
C ARG A 82 10.94 7.74 5.70
N GLU A 83 10.01 8.48 5.13
CA GLU A 83 10.00 9.93 5.21
C GLU A 83 8.56 10.42 5.24
N PHE A 84 8.01 10.48 6.45
CA PHE A 84 6.63 10.90 6.62
C PHE A 84 6.42 12.32 6.10
N ASN A 85 5.25 12.57 5.54
CA ASN A 85 4.75 13.90 5.23
C ASN A 85 4.44 14.67 6.54
N GLY A 86 5.51 15.06 7.25
CA GLY A 86 5.47 15.80 8.52
C GLY A 86 5.63 17.31 8.36
N GLY A 87 5.55 17.81 7.12
CA GLY A 87 5.65 19.24 6.82
C GLY A 87 7.08 19.78 6.77
N LEU A 88 8.02 18.90 6.45
CA LEU A 88 9.43 19.22 6.29
C LEU A 88 9.74 19.36 4.80
N GLY A 89 10.48 20.41 4.45
CA GLY A 89 10.94 20.65 3.07
C GLY A 89 10.00 21.54 2.26
N LYS A 90 10.21 21.54 0.95
CA LYS A 90 9.47 22.31 -0.03
C LYS A 90 9.00 21.40 -1.15
N ASP A 91 7.83 21.69 -1.71
CA ASP A 91 7.33 20.99 -2.89
C ASP A 91 8.06 21.45 -4.16
N GLU A 92 7.65 20.90 -5.31
CA GLU A 92 8.18 21.24 -6.63
C GLU A 92 8.03 22.72 -7.01
N ASN A 93 7.08 23.44 -6.39
CA ASN A 93 6.83 24.85 -6.60
C ASN A 93 7.61 25.74 -5.60
N GLY A 94 8.33 25.13 -4.66
CA GLY A 94 9.08 25.83 -3.62
C GLY A 94 8.25 26.23 -2.40
N ASP A 95 6.98 25.82 -2.34
CA ASP A 95 6.07 26.07 -1.23
C ASP A 95 6.34 25.08 -0.09
N SER A 96 6.04 25.49 1.14
CA SER A 96 6.27 24.61 2.29
C SER A 96 5.29 23.44 2.24
N ILE A 97 5.83 22.22 2.34
CA ILE A 97 5.01 21.02 2.38
C ILE A 97 4.10 21.09 3.60
N ILE A 98 2.80 20.89 3.41
CA ILE A 98 1.83 20.74 4.50
C ILE A 98 2.06 19.36 5.12
N GLY A 99 2.22 19.32 6.45
CA GLY A 99 2.52 18.10 7.21
C GLY A 99 1.29 17.44 7.82
N ASP A 100 0.22 17.29 7.05
CA ASP A 100 -1.05 16.73 7.50
C ASP A 100 -1.26 15.28 7.02
N MET A 101 -0.20 14.64 6.54
CA MET A 101 -0.25 13.34 5.86
C MET A 101 -1.22 13.33 4.66
N GLN A 102 -1.59 14.50 4.15
CA GLN A 102 -2.53 14.68 3.06
C GLN A 102 -3.89 14.01 3.30
N VAL A 103 -4.40 14.10 4.54
CA VAL A 103 -5.65 13.49 5.00
C VAL A 103 -6.87 13.77 4.11
N GLY A 104 -6.87 14.88 3.37
CA GLY A 104 -7.91 15.21 2.40
C GLY A 104 -8.09 14.16 1.30
N ALA A 105 -7.00 13.54 0.83
CA ALA A 105 -6.99 12.60 -0.29
C ALA A 105 -7.64 11.25 0.03
N TYR A 106 -7.74 10.89 1.30
CA TYR A 106 -8.37 9.65 1.78
C TYR A 106 -9.48 9.93 2.81
N SER A 107 -10.08 11.11 2.71
CA SER A 107 -11.20 11.52 3.55
C SER A 107 -12.47 10.72 3.28
N SER A 108 -13.39 10.71 4.23
CA SER A 108 -14.70 10.04 4.08
C SER A 108 -15.50 10.54 2.87
N SER A 109 -15.35 11.81 2.49
CA SER A 109 -15.97 12.37 1.29
C SER A 109 -15.39 11.75 0.02
N VAL A 110 -14.06 11.62 -0.08
CA VAL A 110 -13.41 10.97 -1.23
C VAL A 110 -13.84 9.51 -1.32
N MET A 111 -13.79 8.78 -0.20
CA MET A 111 -14.23 7.39 -0.17
C MET A 111 -15.70 7.22 -0.56
N LYS A 112 -16.59 8.14 -0.15
CA LYS A 112 -18.00 8.13 -0.55
C LYS A 112 -18.16 8.31 -2.07
N THR A 113 -17.37 9.20 -2.69
CA THR A 113 -17.34 9.36 -4.14
C THR A 113 -16.88 8.07 -4.83
N ILE A 114 -15.78 7.45 -4.36
CA ILE A 114 -15.26 6.19 -4.90
C ILE A 114 -16.33 5.10 -4.89
N TYR A 115 -17.04 4.93 -3.78
CA TYR A 115 -18.11 3.92 -3.68
C TYR A 115 -19.33 4.22 -4.56
N GLY A 116 -19.49 5.46 -5.00
CA GLY A 116 -20.61 5.92 -5.80
C GLY A 116 -20.46 5.69 -7.31
N PHE A 117 -19.27 5.35 -7.80
CA PHE A 117 -19.09 5.07 -9.23
C PHE A 117 -19.80 3.79 -9.67
N ASP A 118 -20.30 3.81 -10.91
CA ASP A 118 -21.01 2.65 -11.48
C ASP A 118 -20.05 1.62 -12.09
N THR A 119 -18.93 2.07 -12.64
CA THR A 119 -17.97 1.23 -13.38
C THR A 119 -16.68 1.02 -12.60
N PHE A 120 -16.04 -0.13 -12.81
CA PHE A 120 -14.72 -0.45 -12.27
C PHE A 120 -13.68 0.58 -12.69
N ARG A 121 -13.72 1.03 -13.96
CA ARG A 121 -12.77 2.01 -14.50
C ARG A 121 -12.77 3.30 -13.69
N ASP A 122 -13.94 3.90 -13.47
CA ASP A 122 -14.01 5.19 -12.79
C ASP A 122 -13.68 5.06 -11.30
N MET A 123 -14.14 3.97 -10.68
CA MET A 123 -13.82 3.64 -9.30
C MET A 123 -12.32 3.42 -9.09
N SER A 124 -11.71 2.55 -9.89
CA SER A 124 -10.30 2.18 -9.78
C SER A 124 -9.39 3.37 -10.06
N ASN A 125 -9.69 4.18 -11.08
CA ASN A 125 -8.91 5.38 -11.38
C ASN A 125 -8.86 6.36 -10.20
N LEU A 126 -10.00 6.62 -9.52
CA LEU A 126 -10.01 7.53 -8.39
C LEU A 126 -9.38 6.90 -7.14
N LEU A 127 -9.60 5.61 -6.90
CA LEU A 127 -8.98 4.89 -5.78
C LEU A 127 -7.45 4.84 -5.92
N GLU A 128 -6.97 4.54 -7.12
CA GLU A 128 -5.55 4.45 -7.49
C GLU A 128 -4.86 5.82 -7.39
N GLY A 129 -5.45 6.85 -7.99
CA GLY A 129 -4.84 8.18 -8.08
C GLY A 129 -4.91 9.01 -6.81
N LEU A 130 -5.80 8.69 -5.86
CA LEU A 130 -5.93 9.41 -4.59
C LEU A 130 -5.57 8.53 -3.39
N PRO A 131 -6.47 7.81 -2.68
CA PRO A 131 -6.08 7.11 -1.45
C PRO A 131 -4.88 6.17 -1.60
N HIS A 132 -4.75 5.47 -2.73
CA HIS A 132 -3.63 4.57 -2.98
C HIS A 132 -2.31 5.34 -3.17
N ALA A 133 -2.20 6.13 -4.24
CA ALA A 133 -0.99 6.90 -4.55
C ALA A 133 -0.58 7.83 -3.39
N GLN A 134 -1.55 8.40 -2.69
CA GLN A 134 -1.26 9.34 -1.63
C GLN A 134 -0.68 8.68 -0.39
N ILE A 135 -1.15 7.49 -0.01
CA ILE A 135 -0.58 6.76 1.13
C ILE A 135 0.85 6.31 0.82
N HIS A 136 1.12 5.87 -0.41
CA HIS A 136 2.48 5.62 -0.87
C HIS A 136 3.38 6.86 -0.69
N SER A 137 2.86 8.02 -1.09
CA SER A 137 3.59 9.29 -1.06
C SER A 137 3.78 9.88 0.34
N VAL A 138 2.86 9.67 1.28
CA VAL A 138 2.99 10.26 2.64
C VAL A 138 3.76 9.40 3.62
N ILE A 139 3.90 8.10 3.38
CA ILE A 139 4.86 7.25 4.10
C ILE A 139 6.26 7.41 3.49
N PHE A 140 6.30 7.44 2.16
CA PHE A 140 7.49 7.60 1.32
C PHE A 140 8.62 6.64 1.72
N GLY A 141 9.87 6.98 1.41
CA GLY A 141 10.98 6.07 1.63
C GLY A 141 10.84 4.82 0.77
N ASP A 142 11.01 3.65 1.39
CA ASP A 142 10.77 2.36 0.74
C ASP A 142 9.34 2.19 0.25
N MET A 143 8.35 2.92 0.79
CA MET A 143 6.95 2.86 0.33
C MET A 143 6.70 3.59 -1.00
N GLY A 144 7.63 4.44 -1.47
CA GLY A 144 7.46 5.25 -2.68
C GLY A 144 7.64 4.51 -4.02
N PRO A 145 8.78 3.83 -4.24
CA PRO A 145 9.13 3.27 -5.56
C PRO A 145 8.34 1.98 -5.89
N ALA A 146 8.61 1.40 -7.07
CA ALA A 146 8.05 0.11 -7.48
C ALA A 146 8.41 -1.05 -6.53
N THR A 147 9.43 -0.86 -5.68
CA THR A 147 9.80 -1.76 -4.58
C THR A 147 9.08 -1.45 -3.27
N SER A 148 7.94 -0.75 -3.31
CA SER A 148 7.07 -0.50 -2.15
C SER A 148 6.74 -1.70 -1.27
N PRO A 149 6.70 -2.96 -1.75
CA PRO A 149 6.60 -4.13 -0.87
C PRO A 149 7.76 -4.32 0.13
N ASN A 150 8.88 -3.60 -0.01
CA ASN A 150 9.94 -3.53 1.01
C ASN A 150 9.41 -2.92 2.33
N GLU A 151 8.42 -2.03 2.26
CA GLU A 151 7.75 -1.44 3.43
C GLU A 151 6.69 -2.41 3.97
N PRO A 152 6.78 -2.88 5.22
CA PRO A 152 5.77 -3.77 5.80
C PRO A 152 4.34 -3.20 5.79
N LEU A 153 4.18 -1.88 5.89
CA LEU A 153 2.89 -1.21 5.79
C LEU A 153 2.24 -1.29 4.40
N PHE A 154 2.99 -1.68 3.36
CA PHE A 154 2.46 -1.97 2.02
C PHE A 154 1.27 -2.95 2.09
N PHE A 155 1.43 -4.01 2.87
CA PHE A 155 0.41 -5.05 3.00
C PHE A 155 -0.83 -4.52 3.71
N LEU A 156 -0.68 -3.74 4.78
CA LEU A 156 -1.82 -3.11 5.47
C LEU A 156 -2.53 -2.10 4.56
N HIS A 157 -1.75 -1.30 3.82
CA HIS A 157 -2.28 -0.35 2.86
C HIS A 157 -3.11 -1.05 1.78
N HIS A 158 -2.54 -2.05 1.10
CA HIS A 158 -3.24 -2.78 0.05
C HIS A 158 -4.39 -3.66 0.56
N ALA A 159 -4.40 -4.05 1.85
CA ALA A 159 -5.55 -4.69 2.45
C ALA A 159 -6.72 -3.70 2.58
N ASN A 160 -6.44 -2.43 2.86
CA ASN A 160 -7.48 -1.41 2.88
C ASN A 160 -7.94 -0.99 1.46
N VAL A 161 -7.06 -1.03 0.46
CA VAL A 161 -7.42 -0.88 -0.96
C VAL A 161 -8.36 -2.02 -1.38
N ASP A 162 -8.00 -3.27 -1.05
CA ASP A 162 -8.84 -4.45 -1.32
C ASP A 162 -10.19 -4.37 -0.59
N ARG A 163 -10.20 -3.92 0.67
CA ARG A 163 -11.43 -3.65 1.42
C ARG A 163 -12.33 -2.62 0.72
N ALA A 164 -11.75 -1.54 0.20
CA ALA A 164 -12.50 -0.52 -0.53
C ALA A 164 -13.10 -1.10 -1.82
N TRP A 165 -12.32 -1.89 -2.57
CA TRP A 165 -12.78 -2.58 -3.77
C TRP A 165 -13.91 -3.56 -3.47
N ALA A 166 -13.75 -4.44 -2.48
CA ALA A 166 -14.77 -5.40 -2.04
C ALA A 166 -16.06 -4.69 -1.58
N LYS A 167 -15.94 -3.55 -0.90
CA LYS A 167 -17.08 -2.73 -0.50
C LYS A 167 -17.80 -2.12 -1.71
N TRP A 168 -17.06 -1.63 -2.70
CA TRP A 168 -17.64 -1.13 -3.94
C TRP A 168 -18.37 -2.24 -4.71
N GLN A 169 -17.77 -3.44 -4.80
CA GLN A 169 -18.42 -4.59 -5.43
C GLN A 169 -19.74 -4.93 -4.75
N GLY A 170 -19.80 -4.88 -3.41
CA GLY A 170 -21.05 -4.95 -2.65
C GLY A 170 -21.89 -6.23 -2.91
N ARG A 171 -21.23 -7.32 -3.31
CA ARG A 171 -21.87 -8.58 -3.78
C ARG A 171 -22.76 -8.42 -5.03
N ASN A 172 -22.64 -7.30 -5.76
CA ASN A 172 -23.36 -7.06 -7.00
C ASN A 172 -22.71 -7.87 -8.14
N ALA A 173 -23.49 -8.73 -8.80
CA ALA A 173 -22.98 -9.61 -9.86
C ALA A 173 -22.34 -8.86 -11.03
N THR A 174 -22.90 -7.69 -11.41
CA THR A 174 -22.31 -6.84 -12.46
C THR A 174 -20.92 -6.36 -12.04
N ARG A 175 -20.78 -5.85 -10.81
CA ARG A 175 -19.48 -5.33 -10.31
C ARG A 175 -18.46 -6.44 -10.01
N LEU A 176 -18.92 -7.63 -9.63
CA LEU A 176 -18.06 -8.82 -9.49
C LEU A 176 -17.51 -9.31 -10.83
N ALA A 177 -18.15 -8.97 -11.95
CA ALA A 177 -17.68 -9.30 -13.30
C ALA A 177 -17.04 -8.09 -14.02
N ASP A 178 -17.05 -6.90 -13.40
CA ASP A 178 -16.55 -5.67 -14.01
C ASP A 178 -15.04 -5.54 -13.82
N TYR A 179 -14.31 -5.77 -14.91
CA TYR A 179 -12.86 -5.62 -15.01
C TYR A 179 -12.56 -5.06 -16.39
N THR A 180 -11.97 -3.87 -16.42
CA THR A 180 -11.72 -3.12 -17.65
C THR A 180 -10.37 -2.41 -17.56
N GLY A 181 -9.80 -2.08 -18.71
CA GLY A 181 -8.45 -1.52 -18.81
C GLY A 181 -7.70 -2.16 -19.97
N PHE A 182 -6.38 -2.19 -19.86
CA PHE A 182 -5.50 -2.79 -20.86
C PHE A 182 -4.49 -3.70 -20.15
N ASN A 183 -4.17 -4.83 -20.76
CA ASN A 183 -3.17 -5.76 -20.21
C ASN A 183 -1.76 -5.53 -20.80
N ASP A 184 -1.61 -4.51 -21.65
CA ASP A 184 -0.36 -4.10 -22.28
C ASP A 184 -0.07 -2.60 -22.03
N ALA A 185 1.22 -2.25 -22.07
CA ALA A 185 1.67 -0.88 -21.84
C ALA A 185 1.20 0.11 -22.93
N ASP A 186 1.11 -0.37 -24.18
CA ASP A 186 0.69 0.44 -25.34
C ASP A 186 -0.83 0.67 -25.39
N ARG A 187 -1.58 0.06 -24.46
CA ARG A 187 -3.05 0.17 -24.35
C ARG A 187 -3.77 -0.27 -25.62
N THR A 188 -3.32 -1.38 -26.19
CA THR A 188 -3.87 -1.95 -27.43
C THR A 188 -4.66 -3.23 -27.19
N ILE A 189 -4.41 -3.92 -26.09
CA ILE A 189 -5.04 -5.19 -25.74
C ILE A 189 -5.96 -4.97 -24.53
N PRO A 190 -7.29 -5.00 -24.73
CA PRO A 190 -8.24 -4.84 -23.64
C PRO A 190 -8.06 -5.93 -22.59
N ALA A 191 -8.05 -5.54 -21.32
CA ALA A 191 -7.97 -6.46 -20.21
C ALA A 191 -9.25 -7.32 -20.11
N SER A 192 -9.10 -8.58 -19.69
CA SER A 192 -10.18 -9.53 -19.52
C SER A 192 -10.11 -10.23 -18.17
N ILE A 193 -11.26 -10.60 -17.59
CA ILE A 193 -11.30 -11.45 -16.40
C ILE A 193 -10.69 -12.85 -16.64
N ASN A 194 -10.47 -13.24 -17.89
CA ASN A 194 -9.81 -14.50 -18.24
C ASN A 194 -8.29 -14.35 -18.41
N ASP A 195 -7.75 -13.15 -18.22
CA ASP A 195 -6.32 -12.93 -18.33
C ASP A 195 -5.58 -13.65 -17.19
N ALA A 196 -4.45 -14.26 -17.55
CA ALA A 196 -3.49 -14.76 -16.58
C ALA A 196 -2.81 -13.57 -15.89
N MET A 197 -2.50 -13.72 -14.60
CA MET A 197 -1.76 -12.75 -13.82
C MET A 197 -0.36 -13.31 -13.56
N PRO A 198 0.68 -12.86 -14.29
CA PRO A 198 2.02 -13.38 -14.11
C PRO A 198 2.52 -13.09 -12.69
N VAL A 199 2.83 -14.14 -11.94
CA VAL A 199 3.41 -14.04 -10.58
C VAL A 199 4.88 -14.43 -10.55
N MET A 200 5.48 -14.72 -11.71
CA MET A 200 6.87 -15.15 -11.83
C MET A 200 7.19 -16.29 -10.84
N GLN A 201 8.22 -16.13 -10.01
CA GLN A 201 8.66 -17.15 -9.04
C GLN A 201 7.93 -17.06 -7.68
N LEU A 202 6.86 -16.28 -7.59
CA LEU A 202 6.16 -15.99 -6.33
C LEU A 202 4.90 -16.86 -6.16
N GLY A 203 4.62 -17.74 -7.11
CA GLY A 203 3.54 -18.72 -7.01
C GLY A 203 3.79 -19.95 -7.86
N ASP A 204 3.29 -21.09 -7.40
CA ASP A 204 3.40 -22.39 -8.09
C ASP A 204 2.48 -22.48 -9.32
N VAL A 205 1.43 -21.65 -9.35
CA VAL A 205 0.41 -21.61 -10.40
C VAL A 205 0.13 -20.16 -10.71
N GLU A 206 0.09 -19.82 -12.00
CA GLU A 206 -0.33 -18.51 -12.47
C GLU A 206 -1.83 -18.32 -12.20
N PRO A 207 -2.19 -17.32 -11.37
CA PRO A 207 -3.58 -16.96 -11.14
C PRO A 207 -4.28 -16.48 -12.41
N ILE A 208 -5.61 -16.60 -12.45
CA ILE A 208 -6.48 -15.97 -13.45
C ILE A 208 -7.33 -14.91 -12.77
N VAL A 209 -7.53 -13.74 -13.39
CA VAL A 209 -8.25 -12.61 -12.78
C VAL A 209 -9.60 -13.03 -12.18
N LYS A 210 -10.41 -13.80 -12.92
CA LYS A 210 -11.75 -14.24 -12.49
C LYS A 210 -11.77 -14.95 -11.12
N ASP A 211 -10.71 -15.66 -10.76
CA ASP A 211 -10.64 -16.43 -9.51
C ASP A 211 -10.46 -15.52 -8.29
N TYR A 212 -10.14 -14.24 -8.51
CA TYR A 212 -9.83 -13.22 -7.50
C TYR A 212 -10.84 -12.09 -7.46
N MET A 213 -11.86 -12.12 -8.31
CA MET A 213 -12.91 -11.09 -8.35
C MET A 213 -13.86 -11.17 -7.15
N ASP A 214 -13.87 -12.28 -6.42
CA ASP A 214 -14.76 -12.51 -5.29
C ASP A 214 -13.98 -12.95 -4.04
N ILE A 215 -13.91 -12.06 -3.05
CA ILE A 215 -13.22 -12.34 -1.77
C ILE A 215 -13.82 -13.51 -0.96
N GLN A 216 -15.10 -13.80 -1.15
CA GLN A 216 -15.76 -14.94 -0.50
C GLN A 216 -15.39 -16.26 -1.17
N ALA A 217 -15.15 -16.26 -2.49
CA ALA A 217 -14.57 -17.42 -3.17
C ALA A 217 -13.14 -17.71 -2.66
N MET A 218 -12.44 -16.66 -2.23
CA MET A 218 -11.14 -16.74 -1.54
C MET A 218 -11.24 -16.98 -0.02
N CYS A 219 -12.45 -17.21 0.50
CA CYS A 219 -12.71 -17.58 1.90
C CYS A 219 -12.28 -16.54 2.95
N TYR A 220 -12.37 -15.24 2.65
CA TYR A 220 -12.18 -14.18 3.66
C TYR A 220 -13.23 -13.06 3.56
N SER A 221 -13.31 -12.27 4.63
CA SER A 221 -14.17 -11.08 4.71
C SER A 221 -13.53 -10.02 5.60
N TYR A 222 -13.80 -8.75 5.33
CA TYR A 222 -13.42 -7.65 6.22
C TYR A 222 -14.48 -7.45 7.31
N SER A 223 -14.03 -7.07 8.51
CA SER A 223 -14.93 -6.62 9.56
C SER A 223 -15.68 -5.35 9.15
N SER A 224 -16.95 -5.27 9.55
CA SER A 224 -17.85 -4.14 9.33
C SER A 224 -17.37 -2.87 10.02
#